data_AF-A0A1B0AE29-F1
#
_entry.id   AF-A0A1B0AE29-F1
#
_cell.length_a   1.000
_cell.length_b   1.000
_cell.length_c   1.000
_cell.angle_alpha   90.00
_cell.angle_beta   90.00
_cell.angle_gamma   90.00
#
_symmetry.space_group_name_H-M   'P 1'
#
loop_
_entity.id
_entity.type
_entity.pdbx_description
1 polymer ?
#
loop_
_entity_poly.entity_id
_entity_poly.type
_entity_poly.pdbx_seq_one_letter_code
_entity_poly.pdbx_strand_id
1 'polypeptide(L)'
;MADDDDKTKKHTLQSLFHLYCNYIVIPFDIDNEDHDAILLSQIDMWLEQAKLLRTVFTLTETGLAYMKFRKWRLDFKEFQEFLELIVIGKDLPVNDLKEMLIEAGIPGFAGEVVVVK
;
A
#
# COMPACT_ATOMS: atom_id res chain seq x y z
N MET A 1 0.59 -27.94 -27.90
CA MET A 1 0.02 -26.68 -27.40
C MET A 1 -0.09 -26.89 -25.91
N ALA A 2 0.90 -26.41 -25.16
CA ALA A 2 0.91 -26.52 -23.71
C ALA A 2 0.54 -25.12 -23.22
N ASP A 3 -0.68 -25.01 -22.71
CA ASP A 3 -1.23 -23.81 -22.12
C ASP A 3 -0.33 -23.33 -20.97
N ASP A 4 0.26 -22.16 -21.19
CA ASP A 4 0.84 -21.26 -20.20
C ASP A 4 -0.26 -20.85 -19.20
N ASP A 5 -0.44 -21.65 -18.14
CA ASP A 5 -1.23 -21.28 -16.96
C ASP A 5 -0.25 -21.03 -15.79
N ASP A 6 0.69 -20.10 -15.97
CA ASP A 6 1.28 -19.42 -14.80
C ASP A 6 0.21 -18.47 -14.26
N LYS A 7 -0.69 -19.04 -13.43
CA LYS A 7 -1.54 -18.28 -12.52
C LYS A 7 -0.62 -17.53 -11.57
N THR A 8 -0.08 -16.40 -12.05
CA THR A 8 0.35 -15.28 -11.24
C THR A 8 -0.70 -15.13 -10.16
N LYS A 9 -0.36 -15.51 -8.92
CA LYS A 9 -1.19 -15.22 -7.76
C LYS A 9 -1.25 -13.70 -7.67
N LYS A 10 -2.17 -13.08 -8.41
CA LYS A 10 -2.43 -11.64 -8.34
C LYS A 10 -2.87 -11.40 -6.91
N HIS A 11 -1.95 -10.94 -6.07
CA HIS A 11 -2.28 -10.54 -4.72
C HIS A 11 -3.37 -9.47 -4.82
N THR A 12 -4.46 -9.63 -4.08
CA THR A 12 -5.48 -8.59 -4.02
C THR A 12 -4.99 -7.46 -3.13
N LEU A 13 -5.52 -6.25 -3.34
CA LEU A 13 -5.21 -5.10 -2.47
C LEU A 13 -5.43 -5.42 -0.99
N GLN A 14 -6.47 -6.19 -0.66
CA GLN A 14 -6.76 -6.62 0.71
C GLN A 14 -5.71 -7.60 1.25
N SER A 15 -5.27 -8.56 0.43
CA SER A 15 -4.21 -9.49 0.82
C SER A 15 -2.89 -8.76 1.07
N LEU A 16 -2.52 -7.82 0.17
CA LEU A 16 -1.33 -7.00 0.36
C LEU A 16 -1.46 -6.10 1.59
N PHE A 17 -2.61 -5.46 1.78
CA PHE A 17 -2.87 -4.64 2.95
C PHE A 17 -2.60 -5.43 4.25
N HIS A 18 -3.13 -6.64 4.37
CA HIS A 18 -2.88 -7.47 5.54
C HIS A 18 -1.38 -7.84 5.69
N LEU A 19 -0.67 -8.08 4.60
CA LEU A 19 0.78 -8.30 4.63
C LEU A 19 1.54 -7.03 5.08
N TYR A 20 1.14 -5.84 4.62
CA TYR A 20 1.74 -4.58 5.05
C TYR A 20 1.42 -4.24 6.51
N CYS A 21 0.22 -4.54 7.00
CA CYS A 21 -0.15 -4.37 8.42
C CYS A 21 0.76 -5.17 9.35
N ASN A 22 1.12 -6.39 8.93
CA ASN A 22 1.95 -7.34 9.68
C ASN A 22 3.43 -7.29 9.31
N TYR A 23 3.81 -6.41 8.38
CA TYR A 23 5.22 -6.21 8.06
C TYR A 23 5.87 -5.36 9.14
N ILE A 24 6.77 -5.99 9.89
CA ILE A 24 7.45 -5.41 11.04
C ILE A 24 8.44 -4.35 10.56
N VAL A 25 8.03 -3.08 10.56
CA VAL A 25 8.93 -1.93 10.40
C VAL A 25 9.57 -1.53 11.75
N ILE A 26 9.01 -1.99 12.88
CA ILE A 26 9.42 -1.61 14.23
C ILE A 26 10.06 -2.82 14.93
N PRO A 27 11.39 -2.88 15.10
CA PRO A 27 12.10 -4.06 15.61
C PRO A 27 11.81 -4.41 17.09
N PHE A 28 10.94 -3.66 17.77
CA PHE A 28 10.56 -3.86 19.17
C PHE A 28 9.19 -4.50 19.38
N ASP A 29 8.41 -4.72 18.31
CA ASP A 29 7.14 -5.44 18.38
C ASP A 29 7.42 -6.93 18.19
N ILE A 30 7.59 -7.64 19.32
CA ILE A 30 7.92 -9.08 19.39
C ILE A 30 6.63 -9.91 19.54
N ASP A 31 5.48 -9.25 19.65
CA ASP A 31 4.19 -9.91 19.72
C ASP A 31 3.81 -10.40 18.32
N ASN A 32 3.60 -11.72 18.22
CA ASN A 32 3.08 -12.37 17.02
C ASN A 32 1.56 -12.11 16.93
N GLU A 33 1.15 -10.85 17.09
CA GLU A 33 -0.24 -10.43 16.98
C GLU A 33 -0.51 -10.01 15.53
N ASP A 34 -1.40 -10.75 14.87
CA ASP A 34 -1.91 -10.35 13.56
C ASP A 34 -2.66 -9.02 13.68
N HIS A 35 -2.20 -8.01 12.97
CA HIS A 35 -2.84 -6.71 12.87
C HIS A 35 -3.72 -6.64 11.61
N ASP A 36 -4.98 -6.26 11.79
CA ASP A 36 -5.92 -5.96 10.69
C ASP A 36 -5.93 -4.48 10.28
N ALA A 37 -5.04 -3.67 10.85
CA ALA A 37 -4.99 -2.22 10.63
C ALA A 37 -3.56 -1.71 10.38
N ILE A 38 -3.43 -0.82 9.40
CA ILE A 38 -2.15 -0.32 8.87
C ILE A 38 -1.74 0.99 9.55
N LEU A 39 -0.43 1.17 9.75
CA LEU A 39 0.18 2.43 10.22
C LEU A 39 0.51 3.36 9.05
N LEU A 40 0.57 4.67 9.32
CA LEU A 40 1.03 5.67 8.34
C LEU A 40 2.40 5.31 7.74
N SER A 41 3.36 4.90 8.56
CA SER A 41 4.69 4.50 8.08
C SER A 41 4.67 3.29 7.15
N GLN A 42 3.75 2.35 7.36
CA GLN A 42 3.55 1.19 6.48
C GLN A 42 2.91 1.61 5.15
N ILE A 43 1.96 2.55 5.19
CA ILE A 43 1.40 3.17 3.97
C ILE A 43 2.49 3.92 3.18
N ASP A 44 3.28 4.76 3.85
CA ASP A 44 4.38 5.51 3.23
C ASP A 44 5.38 4.55 2.57
N MET A 45 5.72 3.44 3.25
CA MET A 45 6.60 2.41 2.69
C MET A 45 5.98 1.75 1.44
N TRP A 46 4.69 1.45 1.46
CA TRP A 46 4.01 0.87 0.29
C TRP A 46 3.98 1.83 -0.89
N LEU A 47 3.68 3.11 -0.65
CA LEU A 47 3.72 4.16 -1.66
C LEU A 47 5.15 4.39 -2.19
N GLU A 48 6.15 4.27 -1.34
CA GLU A 48 7.56 4.35 -1.74
C GLU A 48 7.95 3.17 -2.64
N GLN A 49 7.53 1.95 -2.30
CA GLN A 49 7.75 0.75 -3.12
C GLN A 49 7.05 0.84 -4.47
N ALA A 50 5.84 1.41 -4.51
CA ALA A 50 5.11 1.72 -5.73
C ALA A 50 5.71 2.89 -6.54
N LYS A 51 6.81 3.51 -6.08
CA LYS A 51 7.42 4.71 -6.67
C LYS A 51 6.45 5.90 -6.80
N LEU A 52 5.48 5.98 -5.89
CA LEU A 52 4.48 7.05 -5.80
C LEU A 52 4.85 8.11 -4.76
N LEU A 53 5.57 7.71 -3.72
CA LEU A 53 6.09 8.64 -2.72
C LEU A 53 7.28 9.41 -3.30
N ARG A 54 7.30 10.72 -3.06
CA ARG A 54 8.22 11.74 -3.62
C ARG A 54 8.06 12.04 -5.11
N THR A 55 7.22 11.30 -5.85
CA THR A 55 6.89 11.55 -7.26
C THR A 55 5.49 12.13 -7.41
N VAL A 56 4.47 11.43 -6.91
CA VAL A 56 3.06 11.82 -6.97
C VAL A 56 2.60 12.44 -5.66
N PHE A 57 2.98 11.81 -4.55
CA PHE A 57 2.63 12.22 -3.18
C PHE A 57 3.86 12.58 -2.37
N THR A 58 3.71 13.54 -1.47
CA THR A 58 4.73 13.87 -0.46
C THR A 58 4.39 13.28 0.91
N LEU A 59 5.39 13.11 1.78
CA LEU A 59 5.20 12.70 3.17
C LEU A 59 4.24 13.63 3.95
N THR A 60 4.24 14.92 3.59
CA THR A 60 3.32 15.89 4.19
C THR A 60 1.88 15.63 3.75
N GLU A 61 1.65 15.30 2.48
CA GLU A 61 0.32 14.98 1.97
C GLU A 61 -0.22 13.68 2.55
N THR A 62 0.59 12.61 2.59
CA THR A 62 0.20 11.35 3.24
C THR A 62 -0.11 11.57 4.72
N GLY A 63 0.75 12.31 5.43
CA GLY A 63 0.53 12.67 6.84
C GLY A 63 -0.75 13.48 7.07
N LEU A 64 -1.02 14.51 6.26
CA LEU A 64 -2.24 15.33 6.38
C LEU A 64 -3.50 14.52 6.09
N ALA A 65 -3.49 13.66 5.07
CA ALA A 65 -4.61 12.78 4.75
C ALA A 65 -4.88 11.77 5.88
N TYR A 66 -3.82 11.18 6.45
CA TYR A 66 -3.91 10.21 7.53
C TYR A 66 -4.44 10.84 8.83
N MET A 67 -3.99 12.05 9.15
CA MET A 67 -4.42 12.77 10.36
C MET A 67 -5.92 13.10 10.39
N LYS A 68 -6.62 13.09 9.23
CA LYS A 68 -8.09 13.27 9.19
C LYS A 68 -8.84 12.17 9.93
N PHE A 69 -8.31 10.95 9.95
CA PHE A 69 -8.94 9.81 10.63
C PHE A 69 -8.81 9.87 12.14
N ARG A 70 -7.84 10.64 12.68
CA ARG A 70 -7.56 10.78 14.13
C ARG A 70 -7.36 9.43 14.84
N LYS A 71 -6.80 8.45 14.13
CA LYS A 71 -6.53 7.10 14.61
C LYS A 71 -5.05 6.77 14.49
N TRP A 72 -4.61 5.82 15.31
CA TRP A 72 -3.23 5.36 15.28
C TRP A 72 -2.98 4.37 14.13
N ARG A 73 -3.95 3.50 13.84
CA ARG A 73 -3.98 2.56 12.70
C ARG A 73 -5.31 2.68 11.95
N LEU A 74 -5.30 2.38 10.66
CA LEU A 74 -6.49 2.38 9.80
C LEU A 74 -6.86 0.97 9.40
N ASP A 75 -8.12 0.59 9.58
CA ASP A 75 -8.65 -0.67 9.06
C ASP A 75 -8.74 -0.62 7.53
N PHE A 76 -8.93 -1.77 6.87
CA PHE A 76 -8.95 -1.83 5.39
C PHE A 76 -9.93 -0.85 4.74
N LYS A 77 -11.14 -0.69 5.32
CA LYS A 77 -12.14 0.25 4.81
C LYS A 77 -11.64 1.71 4.88
N GLU A 78 -11.06 2.08 6.01
CA GLU A 78 -10.52 3.44 6.22
C GLU A 78 -9.30 3.69 5.34
N PHE A 79 -8.48 2.67 5.12
CA PHE A 79 -7.40 2.72 4.15
C PHE A 79 -7.91 2.98 2.74
N GLN A 80 -9.00 2.35 2.31
CA GLN A 80 -9.61 2.66 1.01
C GLN A 80 -10.09 4.12 0.94
N GLU A 81 -10.74 4.62 1.99
CA GLU A 81 -11.13 6.02 2.10
C GLU A 81 -9.90 6.96 2.08
N PHE A 82 -8.79 6.56 2.70
CA PHE A 82 -7.53 7.30 2.66
C PHE A 82 -6.98 7.41 1.23
N LEU A 83 -7.02 6.32 0.45
CA LEU A 83 -6.60 6.34 -0.95
C LEU A 83 -7.48 7.27 -1.80
N GLU A 84 -8.78 7.33 -1.52
CA GLU A 84 -9.68 8.29 -2.17
C GLU A 84 -9.37 9.73 -1.77
N LEU A 85 -9.01 9.98 -0.51
CA LEU A 85 -8.69 11.32 -0.01
C LEU A 85 -7.36 11.87 -0.55
N ILE A 86 -6.34 11.02 -0.68
CA ILE A 86 -5.00 11.48 -1.08
C ILE A 86 -4.91 11.82 -2.58
N VAL A 87 -5.77 11.23 -3.41
CA VAL A 87 -5.85 11.56 -4.85
C VAL A 87 -6.65 12.83 -5.14
N ILE A 88 -7.35 13.40 -4.15
CA ILE A 88 -8.13 14.62 -4.36
C ILE A 88 -7.22 15.75 -4.82
N GLY A 89 -7.49 16.29 -6.01
CA GLY A 89 -6.70 17.37 -6.60
C GLY A 89 -5.43 16.89 -7.33
N LYS A 90 -5.27 15.58 -7.54
CA LYS A 90 -4.21 14.98 -8.36
C LYS A 90 -4.79 14.47 -9.67
N ASP A 91 -3.95 14.43 -10.70
CA ASP A 91 -4.26 13.80 -11.99
C ASP A 91 -4.00 12.28 -11.91
N LEU A 92 -4.41 11.64 -10.82
CA LEU A 92 -4.27 10.20 -10.62
C LEU A 92 -5.61 9.63 -10.14
N PRO A 93 -6.26 8.73 -10.90
CA PRO A 93 -7.46 8.06 -10.43
C PRO A 93 -7.15 7.14 -9.25
N VAL A 94 -8.12 7.01 -8.33
CA VAL A 94 -7.98 6.05 -7.22
C VAL A 94 -7.84 4.60 -7.71
N ASN A 95 -8.36 4.29 -8.90
CA ASN A 95 -8.23 2.94 -9.47
C ASN A 95 -6.77 2.66 -9.86
N ASP A 96 -6.14 3.54 -10.63
CA ASP A 96 -4.71 3.45 -10.96
C ASP A 96 -3.81 3.42 -9.73
N LEU A 97 -4.14 4.22 -8.70
CA LEU A 97 -3.44 4.16 -7.42
C LEU A 97 -3.49 2.75 -6.81
N LYS A 98 -4.68 2.15 -6.77
CA LYS A 98 -4.87 0.78 -6.23
C LYS A 98 -4.14 -0.26 -7.09
N GLU A 99 -4.14 -0.10 -8.40
CA GLU A 99 -3.41 -0.99 -9.31
C GLU A 99 -1.90 -0.90 -9.09
N MET A 100 -1.35 0.31 -9.00
CA MET A 100 0.09 0.49 -8.72
C MET A 100 0.50 -0.06 -7.35
N LEU A 101 -0.37 0.02 -6.35
CA LEU A 101 -0.14 -0.62 -5.06
C LEU A 101 -0.16 -2.15 -5.17
N ILE A 102 -1.02 -2.72 -6.01
CA ILE A 102 -1.03 -4.16 -6.29
C ILE A 102 0.25 -4.58 -7.02
N GLU A 103 0.67 -3.82 -8.02
CA GLU A 103 1.89 -4.05 -8.80
C GLU A 103 3.17 -3.90 -7.97
N ALA A 104 3.16 -3.04 -6.94
CA ALA A 104 4.26 -2.92 -5.99
C ALA A 104 4.54 -4.23 -5.26
N GLY A 105 3.54 -5.09 -5.07
CA GLY A 105 3.70 -6.41 -4.49
C GLY A 105 3.88 -6.42 -2.96
N ILE A 106 4.47 -7.50 -2.44
CA ILE A 106 4.61 -7.73 -1.00
C ILE A 106 5.68 -6.82 -0.36
N PRO A 107 5.51 -6.42 0.91
CA PRO A 107 6.48 -5.57 1.58
C PRO A 107 7.85 -6.23 1.70
N GLY A 108 8.91 -5.46 1.43
CA GLY A 108 10.30 -5.94 1.51
C GLY A 108 10.78 -6.74 0.29
N PHE A 109 9.89 -7.10 -0.64
CA PHE A 109 10.30 -7.65 -1.93
C PHE A 109 10.54 -6.49 -2.91
N ALA A 110 11.78 -6.00 -2.94
CA ALA A 110 12.26 -5.09 -3.99
C ALA A 110 12.50 -5.84 -5.33
N GLY A 111 11.59 -6.74 -5.70
CA GLY A 111 11.65 -7.44 -6.97
C GLY A 111 11.05 -6.57 -8.06
N GLU A 112 11.92 -5.99 -8.87
CA GLU A 112 11.66 -5.50 -10.23
C GLU A 112 10.20 -5.10 -10.51
N VAL A 113 9.85 -3.84 -10.19
CA VAL A 113 8.61 -3.22 -10.70
C VAL A 113 8.72 -3.22 -12.22
N VAL A 114 8.14 -4.24 -12.87
CA VAL A 114 8.01 -4.33 -14.32
C VAL A 114 7.03 -3.24 -14.73
N VAL A 115 7.58 -2.08 -15.09
CA VAL A 115 6.82 -1.01 -15.73
C VAL A 115 6.43 -1.54 -17.10
N VAL A 116 5.20 -2.04 -17.24
CA VAL A 116 4.67 -2.36 -18.57
C VAL A 116 4.47 -1.04 -19.32
N LYS A 117 5.11 -0.93 -20.48
CA LYS A 117 5.21 0.27 -21.31
C LYS A 117 4.21 0.24 -22.46
#